data_AF-A0A2D8I0H4-F1
#
_entry.id   AF-A0A2D8I0H4-F1
#
_cell.length_a   1.000
_cell.length_b   1.000
_cell.length_c   1.000
_cell.angle_alpha   90.00
_cell.angle_beta   90.00
_cell.angle_gamma   90.00
#
_symmetry.space_group_name_H-M   'P 1'
#
loop_
_entity.id
_entity.type
_entity.pdbx_description
1 polymer ?
#
loop_
_entity_poly.entity_id
_entity_poly.type
_entity_poly.pdbx_seq_one_letter_code
_entity_poly.pdbx_strand_id
1 'polypeptide(L)'
;MSLKFKLWIVSQGLLLITACIIQFTFHREIQVGPILGTERRDYFDIISNVEPEIPKKFVESNMSNELFDARVDMSSDEVLERNLVAHRRAVRQEDGLRTALRGGIIVNILYFFIFHALYYYFRRVLKRERVVINS
;
A
#
# COMPACT_ATOMS: atom_id res chain seq x y z
N MET A 1 15.05 -28.95 8.41
CA MET A 1 14.45 -28.12 7.33
C MET A 1 15.30 -28.20 6.07
N SER A 2 14.67 -28.35 4.91
CA SER A 2 15.37 -28.37 3.61
C SER A 2 15.96 -26.99 3.28
N LEU A 3 17.06 -26.95 2.51
CA LEU A 3 17.69 -25.71 2.06
C LEU A 3 16.70 -24.80 1.30
N LYS A 4 15.80 -25.40 0.51
CA LYS A 4 14.69 -24.71 -0.17
C LYS A 4 13.89 -23.85 0.81
N PHE A 5 13.47 -24.47 1.92
CA PHE A 5 12.60 -23.83 2.88
C PHE A 5 13.30 -22.69 3.62
N LYS A 6 14.59 -22.86 3.95
CA LYS A 6 15.40 -21.80 4.56
C LYS A 6 15.52 -20.58 3.62
N LEU A 7 15.89 -20.80 2.36
CA LEU A 7 16.01 -19.74 1.37
C LEU A 7 14.67 -19.02 1.12
N TRP A 8 13.60 -19.79 1.04
CA TRP A 8 12.26 -19.25 0.85
C TRP A 8 11.83 -18.38 2.03
N ILE A 9 12.02 -18.83 3.28
CA ILE A 9 11.71 -18.03 4.47
C ILE A 9 12.51 -16.74 4.52
N VAL A 10 13.82 -16.79 4.27
CA VAL A 10 14.66 -15.59 4.29
C VAL A 10 14.16 -14.57 3.28
N SER A 11 13.82 -15.01 2.07
CA SER A 11 13.28 -14.09 1.07
C SER A 11 11.89 -13.57 1.41
N GLN A 12 11.00 -14.42 1.93
CA GLN A 12 9.65 -13.99 2.34
C GLN A 12 9.70 -13.00 3.50
N GLY A 13 10.60 -13.23 4.46
CA GLY A 13 10.87 -12.31 5.56
C GLY A 13 11.32 -10.94 5.05
N LEU A 14 12.25 -10.91 4.09
CA LEU A 14 12.72 -9.66 3.50
C LEU A 14 11.57 -8.90 2.80
N LEU A 15 10.76 -9.59 1.99
CA LEU A 15 9.62 -8.98 1.29
C LEU A 15 8.59 -8.40 2.27
N LEU A 16 8.27 -9.14 3.33
CA LEU A 16 7.30 -8.70 4.33
C LEU A 16 7.82 -7.50 5.11
N ILE A 17 9.09 -7.52 5.54
CA ILE A 17 9.72 -6.39 6.23
C ILE A 17 9.72 -5.15 5.33
N THR A 18 10.10 -5.28 4.07
CA THR A 18 10.07 -4.16 3.12
C THR A 18 8.66 -3.61 2.94
N ALA A 19 7.65 -4.47 2.77
CA ALA A 19 6.25 -4.03 2.68
C ALA A 19 5.81 -3.28 3.95
N CYS A 20 6.15 -3.78 5.15
CA CYS A 20 5.86 -3.11 6.41
C CYS A 20 6.51 -1.72 6.50
N ILE A 21 7.79 -1.59 6.11
CA ILE A 21 8.50 -0.31 6.10
C ILE A 21 7.81 0.68 5.16
N ILE A 22 7.46 0.25 3.94
CA ILE A 22 6.79 1.10 2.96
C ILE A 22 5.43 1.59 3.50
N GLN A 23 4.60 0.67 4.01
CA GLN A 23 3.28 1.01 4.56
C GLN A 23 3.39 1.98 5.74
N PHE A 24 4.32 1.73 6.66
CA PHE A 24 4.52 2.59 7.83
C PHE A 24 5.02 3.98 7.44
N THR A 25 5.98 4.07 6.51
CA THR A 25 6.51 5.35 6.05
C THR A 25 5.43 6.19 5.39
N PHE A 26 4.65 5.63 4.46
CA PHE A 26 3.58 6.37 3.80
C PHE A 26 2.47 6.78 4.77
N HIS A 27 2.08 5.90 5.70
CA HIS A 27 1.05 6.24 6.70
C HIS A 27 1.49 7.38 7.62
N ARG A 28 2.78 7.45 7.96
CA ARG A 28 3.34 8.55 8.76
C ARG A 28 3.42 9.88 8.02
N GLU A 29 3.48 9.87 6.70
CA GLU A 29 3.51 11.09 5.89
C GLU A 29 2.14 11.77 5.76
N ILE A 30 1.06 11.07 6.07
CA ILE A 30 -0.29 11.64 6.08
C ILE A 30 -0.44 12.48 7.35
N GLN A 31 -0.69 13.77 7.21
CA GLN A 31 -0.79 14.69 8.35
C GLN A 31 -2.24 14.99 8.75
N VAL A 32 -3.16 14.98 7.80
CA VAL A 32 -4.57 15.33 7.97
C VAL A 32 -5.46 14.32 7.27
N GLY A 33 -6.74 14.30 7.60
CA GLY A 33 -7.73 13.47 6.92
C GLY A 33 -8.18 14.06 5.57
N PRO A 34 -9.09 13.39 4.85
CA PRO A 34 -9.60 13.84 3.56
C PRO A 34 -10.62 15.00 3.66
N ILE A 35 -11.15 15.26 4.86
CA ILE A 35 -12.16 16.28 5.12
C ILE A 35 -11.56 17.44 5.93
N LEU A 36 -11.96 18.67 5.63
CA LEU A 36 -11.50 19.88 6.29
C LEU A 36 -11.67 19.81 7.82
N GLY A 37 -10.57 19.99 8.55
CA GLY A 37 -10.57 19.94 10.01
C GLY A 37 -10.68 18.53 10.60
N THR A 38 -10.51 17.48 9.79
CA THR A 38 -10.31 16.10 10.28
C THR A 38 -8.82 15.80 10.43
N GLU A 39 -8.50 15.09 11.50
CA GLU A 39 -7.15 14.57 11.74
C GLU A 39 -6.84 13.39 10.83
N ARG A 40 -5.57 12.98 10.82
CA ARG A 40 -5.10 11.79 10.12
C ARG A 40 -5.88 10.55 10.60
N ARG A 41 -6.39 9.78 9.64
CA ARG A 41 -7.19 8.57 9.89
C ARG A 41 -6.35 7.37 10.33
N ASP A 42 -7.00 6.41 10.98
CA ASP A 42 -6.36 5.15 11.33
C ASP A 42 -5.96 4.36 10.07
N TYR A 43 -4.87 3.59 10.18
CA TYR A 43 -4.37 2.78 9.08
C TYR A 43 -5.42 1.80 8.55
N PHE A 44 -6.13 1.10 9.44
CA PHE A 44 -7.10 0.09 9.04
C PHE A 44 -8.33 0.69 8.36
N ASP A 45 -8.75 1.89 8.77
CA ASP A 45 -9.84 2.61 8.12
C ASP A 45 -9.48 3.02 6.69
N ILE A 46 -8.24 3.48 6.49
CA ILE A 46 -7.72 3.85 5.16
C ILE A 46 -7.66 2.61 4.26
N ILE A 47 -7.10 1.50 4.76
CA ILE A 47 -6.93 0.27 3.99
C ILE A 47 -8.28 -0.38 3.66
N SER A 48 -9.21 -0.38 4.61
CA SER A 48 -10.55 -0.95 4.44
C SER A 48 -11.51 -0.03 3.68
N ASN A 49 -11.05 1.16 3.31
CA ASN A 49 -11.83 2.17 2.61
C ASN A 49 -13.16 2.50 3.33
N VAL A 50 -13.08 2.61 4.67
CA VAL A 50 -14.22 3.06 5.49
C VAL A 50 -14.55 4.50 5.11
N GLU A 51 -15.83 4.87 5.14
CA GLU A 51 -16.23 6.26 4.85
C GLU A 51 -15.80 7.16 6.02
N PRO A 52 -15.11 8.29 5.76
CA PRO A 52 -14.69 9.21 6.82
C PRO A 52 -15.90 9.91 7.45
N GLU A 53 -15.85 10.08 8.77
CA GLU A 53 -16.88 10.81 9.50
C GLU A 53 -16.85 12.30 9.15
N ILE A 54 -18.01 12.85 8.78
CA ILE A 54 -18.16 14.26 8.47
C ILE A 54 -18.37 15.03 9.79
N PRO A 55 -17.56 16.07 10.08
CA PRO A 55 -17.75 16.91 11.26
C PRO A 55 -19.17 17.50 11.34
N LYS A 56 -19.81 17.38 12.51
CA LYS A 56 -21.20 17.82 12.74
C LYS A 56 -21.48 19.26 12.32
N LYS A 57 -20.51 20.16 12.50
CA LYS A 57 -20.58 21.57 12.08
C LYS A 57 -20.98 21.76 10.60
N PHE A 58 -20.57 20.85 9.72
CA PHE A 58 -20.89 20.93 8.29
C PHE A 58 -22.28 20.37 7.97
N VAL A 59 -22.66 19.31 8.68
CA VAL A 59 -23.99 18.69 8.56
C VAL A 59 -25.06 19.65 9.06
N GLU A 60 -24.84 20.26 10.23
CA GLU A 60 -25.77 21.20 10.87
C GLU A 60 -25.93 22.51 10.09
N SER A 61 -24.88 22.94 9.39
CA SER A 61 -24.91 24.15 8.54
C SER A 61 -25.42 23.89 7.12
N ASN A 62 -25.80 22.64 6.80
CA ASN A 62 -26.23 22.22 5.46
C ASN A 62 -25.25 22.65 4.36
N MET A 63 -23.95 22.57 4.66
CA MET A 63 -22.88 23.01 3.77
C MET A 63 -22.71 22.02 2.61
N SER A 64 -22.44 22.53 1.40
CA SER A 64 -22.11 21.67 0.26
C SER A 64 -20.80 20.90 0.52
N ASN A 65 -20.77 19.62 0.16
CA ASN A 65 -19.59 18.75 0.30
C ASN A 65 -18.36 19.32 -0.41
N GLU A 66 -18.56 20.03 -1.52
CA GLU A 66 -17.49 20.67 -2.30
C GLU A 66 -16.64 21.67 -1.50
N LEU A 67 -17.18 22.21 -0.40
CA LEU A 67 -16.52 23.21 0.43
C LEU A 67 -15.61 22.62 1.51
N PHE A 68 -15.79 21.34 1.87
CA PHE A 68 -15.04 20.72 2.96
C PHE A 68 -14.46 19.33 2.63
N ASP A 69 -14.97 18.66 1.60
CA ASP A 69 -14.54 17.31 1.22
C ASP A 69 -13.58 17.37 0.02
N ALA A 70 -12.30 17.10 0.28
CA ALA A 70 -11.27 17.14 -0.74
C ALA A 70 -11.31 15.93 -1.70
N ARG A 71 -12.25 15.00 -1.53
CA ARG A 71 -12.46 13.86 -2.45
C ARG A 71 -13.32 14.23 -3.64
N VAL A 72 -14.15 15.27 -3.53
CA VAL A 72 -15.00 15.75 -4.62
C VAL A 72 -14.10 16.25 -5.77
N ASP A 73 -14.53 16.04 -7.01
CA ASP A 73 -13.76 16.53 -8.14
C ASP A 73 -13.81 18.06 -8.21
N MET A 74 -12.64 18.68 -8.30
CA MET A 74 -12.48 20.13 -8.24
C MET A 74 -11.17 20.55 -8.88
N SER A 75 -11.15 21.75 -9.46
CA SER A 75 -9.96 22.36 -10.04
C SER A 75 -8.93 22.75 -8.98
N SER A 76 -7.68 22.96 -9.41
CA SER A 76 -6.62 23.34 -8.47
C SER A 76 -6.87 24.69 -7.79
N ASP A 77 -7.51 25.62 -8.50
CA ASP A 77 -7.86 26.93 -7.97
C ASP A 77 -8.94 26.81 -6.89
N GLU A 78 -9.96 25.99 -7.10
CA GLU A 78 -11.00 25.73 -6.09
C GLU A 78 -10.44 25.05 -4.83
N VAL A 79 -9.48 24.12 -4.98
CA VAL A 79 -8.78 23.50 -3.83
C VAL A 79 -8.05 24.56 -3.01
N LEU A 80 -7.42 25.52 -3.68
CA LEU A 80 -6.66 26.59 -3.03
C LEU A 80 -7.58 27.57 -2.32
N GLU A 81 -8.63 28.05 -3.00
CA GLU A 81 -9.64 28.96 -2.45
C GLU A 81 -10.31 28.41 -1.19
N ARG A 82 -10.54 27.09 -1.15
CA ARG A 82 -11.20 26.39 -0.05
C ARG A 82 -10.24 25.87 1.01
N ASN A 83 -8.93 26.15 0.87
CA ASN A 83 -7.87 25.67 1.77
C ASN A 83 -7.83 24.14 1.94
N LEU A 84 -8.12 23.40 0.86
CA LEU A 84 -8.18 21.94 0.84
C LEU A 84 -6.88 21.29 0.34
N VAL A 85 -5.81 22.04 0.10
CA VAL A 85 -4.56 21.53 -0.50
C VAL A 85 -3.98 20.35 0.29
N ALA A 86 -3.87 20.48 1.62
CA ALA A 86 -3.35 19.42 2.47
C ALA A 86 -4.28 18.20 2.50
N HIS A 87 -5.59 18.43 2.52
CA HIS A 87 -6.62 17.39 2.50
C HIS A 87 -6.64 16.64 1.15
N ARG A 88 -6.47 17.34 0.04
CA ARG A 88 -6.35 16.75 -1.31
C ARG A 88 -5.07 15.92 -1.44
N ARG A 89 -3.98 16.36 -0.81
CA ARG A 89 -2.75 15.55 -0.70
C ARG A 89 -2.99 14.29 0.13
N ALA A 90 -3.69 14.40 1.27
CA ALA A 90 -4.03 13.26 2.10
C ALA A 90 -4.87 12.22 1.34
N VAL A 91 -5.89 12.65 0.58
CA VAL A 91 -6.70 11.76 -0.29
C VAL A 91 -5.80 10.94 -1.23
N ARG A 92 -4.84 11.60 -1.90
CA ARG A 92 -3.89 10.93 -2.80
C ARG A 92 -2.95 9.98 -2.05
N GLN A 93 -2.49 10.36 -0.86
CA GLN A 93 -1.62 9.51 -0.04
C GLN A 93 -2.36 8.28 0.50
N GLU A 94 -3.62 8.43 0.94
CA GLU A 94 -4.48 7.31 1.34
C GLU A 94 -4.68 6.32 0.19
N ASP A 95 -4.92 6.84 -1.02
CA ASP A 95 -5.04 6.01 -2.21
C ASP A 95 -3.74 5.32 -2.61
N GLY A 96 -2.62 6.04 -2.50
CA GLY A 96 -1.28 5.50 -2.68
C GLY A 96 -0.98 4.37 -1.68
N LEU A 97 -1.37 4.51 -0.41
CA LEU A 97 -1.18 3.51 0.63
C LEU A 97 -1.93 2.20 0.30
N ARG A 98 -3.21 2.32 -0.11
CA ARG A 98 -4.02 1.18 -0.57
C ARG A 98 -3.42 0.52 -1.80
N THR A 99 -2.99 1.32 -2.77
CA THR A 99 -2.39 0.82 -4.02
C THR A 99 -1.08 0.09 -3.74
N ALA A 100 -0.24 0.63 -2.85
CA ALA A 100 1.00 -0.01 -2.43
C ALA A 100 0.74 -1.36 -1.74
N LEU A 101 -0.32 -1.48 -0.93
CA LEU A 101 -0.68 -2.76 -0.31
C LEU A 101 -1.09 -3.80 -1.35
N ARG A 102 -1.99 -3.42 -2.28
CA ARG A 102 -2.43 -4.28 -3.39
C ARG A 102 -1.25 -4.71 -4.25
N GLY A 103 -0.38 -3.77 -4.61
CA GLY A 103 0.85 -4.03 -5.35
C GLY A 103 1.78 -5.01 -4.62
N GLY A 104 1.97 -4.81 -3.31
CA GLY A 104 2.76 -5.71 -2.47
C GLY A 104 2.24 -7.15 -2.46
N ILE A 105 0.91 -7.34 -2.39
CA ILE A 105 0.27 -8.66 -2.48
C ILE A 105 0.55 -9.30 -3.85
N ILE A 106 0.32 -8.56 -4.94
CA ILE A 106 0.54 -9.05 -6.31
C ILE A 106 2.00 -9.48 -6.51
N VAL A 107 2.96 -8.63 -6.11
CA VAL A 107 4.39 -8.92 -6.22
C VAL A 107 4.76 -10.16 -5.41
N ASN A 108 4.20 -10.34 -4.22
CA ASN A 108 4.50 -11.53 -3.40
C ASN A 108 3.95 -12.82 -4.04
N ILE A 109 2.75 -12.78 -4.62
CA ILE A 109 2.19 -13.91 -5.37
C ILE A 109 3.09 -14.26 -6.57
N LEU A 110 3.50 -13.26 -7.35
CA LEU A 110 4.43 -13.48 -8.48
C LEU A 110 5.76 -14.05 -8.01
N TYR A 111 6.31 -13.49 -6.93
CA TYR A 111 7.56 -13.96 -6.33
C TYR A 111 7.45 -15.43 -5.91
N PHE A 112 6.35 -15.84 -5.29
CA PHE A 112 6.12 -17.22 -4.87
C PHE A 112 6.26 -18.18 -6.06
N PHE A 113 5.58 -17.90 -7.18
CA PHE A 113 5.63 -18.78 -8.35
C PHE A 113 7.01 -18.80 -9.01
N ILE A 114 7.62 -17.62 -9.19
CA ILE A 114 8.94 -17.48 -9.82
C ILE A 114 10.01 -18.20 -9.00
N PHE A 115 10.03 -18.00 -7.68
CA PHE A 115 10.98 -18.67 -6.80
C PHE A 115 10.90 -20.20 -6.93
N HIS A 116 9.68 -20.74 -6.95
CA HIS A 116 9.46 -22.18 -7.06
C HIS A 116 9.87 -22.75 -8.43
N ALA A 117 9.55 -22.04 -9.51
CA ALA A 117 9.95 -22.40 -10.85
C ALA A 117 11.48 -22.42 -11.00
N LEU A 118 12.15 -21.33 -10.56
CA LEU A 118 13.61 -21.21 -10.60
C LEU A 118 14.30 -22.26 -9.73
N TYR A 119 13.83 -22.47 -8.49
CA TYR A 119 14.40 -23.49 -7.61
C TYR A 119 14.34 -24.88 -8.26
N TYR A 120 13.21 -25.22 -8.87
CA TYR A 120 13.05 -26.50 -9.55
C TYR A 120 13.95 -26.64 -10.78
N TYR A 121 14.05 -25.58 -11.58
CA TYR A 121 14.94 -25.49 -12.73
C TYR A 121 16.40 -25.72 -12.33
N PHE A 122 16.93 -24.93 -11.39
CA PHE A 122 18.32 -25.04 -10.95
C PHE A 122 18.62 -26.40 -10.32
N ARG A 123 17.69 -26.96 -9.55
CA ARG A 123 17.86 -28.31 -8.98
C ARG A 123 18.02 -29.37 -10.07
N ARG A 124 17.25 -29.28 -11.17
CA ARG A 124 17.37 -30.22 -12.30
C ARG A 124 18.70 -30.06 -13.03
N VAL A 125 19.12 -28.82 -13.32
CA VAL A 125 20.39 -28.51 -13.99
C VAL A 125 21.57 -29.06 -13.18
N LEU A 126 21.64 -28.75 -11.89
CA LEU A 126 22.71 -29.21 -11.00
C LEU A 126 22.75 -30.74 -10.86
N LYS A 127 21.59 -31.41 -10.88
CA LYS A 127 21.55 -32.89 -10.85
C LYS A 127 22.12 -33.47 -12.15
N ARG A 128 21.81 -32.87 -13.31
CA ARG A 128 22.30 -33.31 -14.62
C ARG A 128 23.82 -33.18 -14.72
N GLU A 129 24.38 -32.04 -14.34
CA GLU A 129 25.84 -31.82 -14.36
C GLU A 129 26.59 -32.75 -13.40
N ARG A 130 26.03 -32.99 -12.21
CA ARG A 130 26.64 -33.93 -11.26
C ARG A 130 26.65 -35.38 -11.75
N VAL A 131 25.73 -35.76 -12.65
CA VAL A 131 25.73 -37.07 -13.31
C VAL A 131 26.81 -37.12 -14.39
N VAL A 132 26.98 -36.05 -15.17
CA VAL A 132 28.00 -35.97 -16.25
C VAL A 132 29.43 -36.00 -15.70
N ILE A 133 29.68 -35.42 -14.53
CA ILE A 133 31.03 -35.42 -13.91
C ILE A 133 31.39 -36.79 -13.31
N ASN A 134 30.40 -37.60 -12.95
CA ASN A 134 30.58 -38.90 -12.30
C ASN A 134 30.49 -40.10 -13.25
N SER A 135 30.30 -39.87 -14.55
CA SER A 135 30.31 -40.88 -15.63
C SER A 135 31.61 -40.83 -16.40
#